data_AF-A0A7K3NLQ4-F1
#
_entry.id   AF-A0A7K3NLQ4-F1
#
_cell.length_a   1.000
_cell.length_b   1.000
_cell.length_c   1.000
_cell.angle_alpha   90.00
_cell.angle_beta   90.00
_cell.angle_gamma   90.00
#
_symmetry.space_group_name_H-M   'P 1'
#
loop_
_entity.id
_entity.type
_entity.pdbx_description
1 polymer ?
#
loop_
_entity_poly.entity_id
_entity_poly.type
_entity_poly.pdbx_seq_one_letter_code
_entity_poly.pdbx_strand_id
1 'polypeptide(L)'
;MAGMGVRVGEDLAVTQYADWDFHALCREGGTVLAADGRGLCRLCGDTDDGRAIAAALDLPPVALDETAATRVRDIRLRGTCQDGTTILLGVDGGLARRISLGSTKPGGEARIPVGRDGEGRVWTLGVENRDGCGFTLEGLGLGHVRLDRR
;
A
#
# COMPACT_ATOMS: atom_id res chain seq x y z
N MET A 1 6.06 -24.43 -4.56
CA MET A 1 5.25 -24.50 -3.33
C MET A 1 3.89 -23.96 -3.66
N ALA A 2 2.82 -24.69 -3.35
CA ALA A 2 1.46 -24.23 -3.55
C ALA A 2 1.05 -23.38 -2.34
N GLY A 3 0.92 -22.07 -2.51
CA GLY A 3 0.39 -21.17 -1.49
C GLY A 3 -1.10 -21.46 -1.27
N MET A 4 -1.51 -21.61 -0.01
CA MET A 4 -2.91 -21.84 0.35
C MET A 4 -3.62 -20.49 0.40
N GLY A 5 -4.38 -20.15 -0.66
CA GLY A 5 -5.20 -18.94 -0.73
C GLY A 5 -6.60 -19.19 -0.19
N VAL A 6 -7.08 -18.33 0.71
CA VAL A 6 -8.48 -18.34 1.16
C VAL A 6 -9.27 -17.32 0.34
N ARG A 7 -10.36 -17.79 -0.27
CA ARG A 7 -11.42 -16.93 -0.83
C ARG A 7 -12.67 -17.11 0.03
N VAL A 8 -13.03 -16.09 0.80
CA VAL A 8 -14.28 -16.07 1.57
C VAL A 8 -15.29 -15.23 0.80
N GLY A 9 -16.34 -15.85 0.29
CA GLY A 9 -17.50 -15.18 -0.33
C GLY A 9 -17.48 -15.08 -1.85
N GLU A 10 -18.69 -15.14 -2.45
CA GLU A 10 -18.93 -14.74 -3.84
C GLU A 10 -18.94 -13.22 -4.01
N ASP A 11 -19.06 -12.49 -2.89
CA ASP A 11 -18.85 -11.04 -2.80
C ASP A 11 -17.40 -10.77 -2.38
N LEU A 12 -16.69 -9.95 -3.16
CA LEU A 12 -15.27 -9.66 -3.00
C LEU A 12 -14.99 -9.11 -1.58
N ALA A 13 -14.25 -9.89 -0.78
CA ALA A 13 -13.86 -9.49 0.56
C ALA A 13 -13.09 -8.15 0.59
N VAL A 14 -13.40 -7.35 1.60
CA VAL A 14 -12.91 -5.98 1.88
C VAL A 14 -11.38 -5.84 1.94
N THR A 15 -10.67 -6.91 2.27
CA THR A 15 -9.22 -6.98 2.22
C THR A 15 -8.84 -8.45 2.00
N GLN A 16 -8.03 -8.72 0.98
CA GLN A 16 -7.50 -10.06 0.74
C GLN A 16 -6.04 -10.12 1.24
N TYR A 17 -5.79 -11.02 2.19
CA TYR A 17 -4.44 -11.42 2.56
C TYR A 17 -4.02 -12.58 1.67
N ALA A 18 -3.02 -12.37 0.82
CA ALA A 18 -2.42 -13.40 -0.03
C ALA A 18 -0.94 -13.62 0.37
N ASP A 19 -0.39 -14.79 0.04
CA ASP A 19 1.01 -15.17 0.27
C ASP A 19 1.49 -15.08 1.73
N TRP A 20 0.58 -15.22 2.69
CA TRP A 20 0.92 -15.41 4.10
C TRP A 20 1.28 -16.88 4.37
N ASP A 21 2.32 -17.11 5.17
CA ASP A 21 2.84 -18.44 5.47
C ASP A 21 2.02 -19.14 6.57
N PHE A 22 0.69 -19.20 6.40
CA PHE A 22 -0.19 -19.97 7.28
C PHE A 22 -0.08 -21.46 6.91
N HIS A 23 0.20 -22.30 7.90
CA HIS A 23 0.31 -23.74 7.71
C HIS A 23 -0.97 -24.49 8.11
N ALA A 24 -1.90 -23.84 8.82
CA ALA A 24 -3.20 -24.40 9.15
C ALA A 24 -4.29 -23.31 9.23
N LEU A 25 -5.51 -23.70 8.89
CA LEU A 25 -6.71 -22.86 8.93
C LEU A 25 -7.88 -23.65 9.52
N CYS A 26 -8.70 -23.01 10.35
CA CYS A 26 -9.94 -23.56 10.86
C CYS A 26 -11.05 -22.50 10.83
N ARG A 27 -12.28 -22.89 10.50
CA ARG A 27 -13.45 -22.04 10.62
C ARG A 27 -14.40 -22.64 11.65
N GLU A 28 -14.66 -21.90 12.73
CA GLU A 28 -15.55 -22.31 13.81
C GLU A 28 -16.42 -21.12 14.24
N GLY A 29 -17.73 -21.31 14.29
CA GLY A 29 -18.66 -20.26 14.75
C GLY A 29 -18.56 -18.95 13.95
N GLY A 30 -18.23 -19.01 12.65
CA GLY A 30 -18.03 -17.82 11.82
C GLY A 30 -16.67 -17.14 11.97
N THR A 31 -15.86 -17.55 12.94
CA THR A 31 -14.48 -17.08 13.12
C THR A 31 -13.54 -17.91 12.26
N VAL A 32 -12.63 -17.24 11.55
CA VAL A 32 -11.53 -17.90 10.85
C VAL A 32 -10.28 -17.77 11.73
N LEU A 33 -9.66 -18.90 12.05
CA LEU A 33 -8.41 -19.00 12.79
C LEU A 33 -7.31 -19.48 11.84
N ALA A 34 -6.13 -18.90 11.93
CA ALA A 34 -4.95 -19.27 11.16
C ALA A 34 -3.76 -19.52 12.08
N ALA A 35 -2.86 -20.43 11.71
CA ALA A 35 -1.62 -20.67 12.42
C ALA A 35 -0.40 -20.53 11.50
N ASP A 36 0.61 -19.79 11.95
CA ASP A 36 1.81 -19.41 11.17
C ASP A 36 3.12 -19.97 11.78
N GLY A 37 3.02 -21.01 12.61
CA GLY A 37 4.15 -21.59 13.34
C GLY A 37 4.64 -20.76 14.53
N ARG A 38 4.15 -19.52 14.70
CA ARG A 38 4.44 -18.66 15.87
C ARG A 38 3.27 -18.57 16.83
N GLY A 39 2.05 -18.81 16.35
CA GLY A 39 0.86 -18.88 17.19
C GLY A 39 -0.42 -19.10 16.42
N LEU A 40 -1.54 -18.87 17.10
CA LEU A 40 -2.88 -18.82 16.53
C LEU A 40 -3.30 -17.36 16.35
N CYS A 41 -3.70 -17.00 15.14
CA CYS A 41 -4.16 -15.68 14.73
C CYS A 41 -5.64 -15.76 14.37
N ARG A 42 -6.44 -14.77 14.77
CA ARG A 42 -7.82 -14.64 14.30
C ARG A 42 -7.84 -13.80 13.02
N LEU A 43 -8.32 -14.38 11.93
CA LEU A 43 -8.63 -13.66 10.71
C LEU A 43 -10.06 -13.11 10.82
N CYS A 44 -10.18 -11.79 10.88
CA CYS A 44 -11.45 -11.08 10.86
C CYS A 44 -11.43 -9.99 9.78
N GLY A 45 -12.59 -9.75 9.18
CA GLY A 45 -12.86 -8.62 8.31
C GLY A 45 -14.35 -8.34 8.36
N ASP A 46 -14.73 -7.06 8.43
CA ASP A 46 -16.14 -6.68 8.33
C ASP A 46 -16.60 -6.84 6.87
N THR A 47 -17.85 -7.25 6.67
CA THR A 47 -18.52 -7.10 5.37
C THR A 47 -18.99 -5.67 5.24
N ASP A 48 -18.84 -5.07 4.07
CA ASP A 48 -19.13 -3.65 3.86
C ASP A 48 -20.63 -3.31 3.76
N ASP A 49 -21.51 -4.33 3.74
CA ASP A 49 -22.95 -4.20 3.51
C ASP A 49 -23.26 -3.31 2.29
N GLY A 50 -22.42 -3.42 1.25
CA GLY A 50 -22.52 -2.64 0.01
C GLY A 50 -22.05 -1.19 0.10
N ARG A 51 -21.39 -0.78 1.19
CA ARG A 51 -20.81 0.56 1.35
C ARG A 51 -19.36 0.61 0.91
N ALA A 52 -18.95 1.70 0.27
CA ALA A 52 -17.54 1.95 -0.01
C ALA A 52 -16.69 1.89 1.29
N ILE A 53 -15.65 1.05 1.29
CA ILE A 53 -14.68 1.00 2.38
C ILE A 53 -13.44 1.80 2.03
N ALA A 54 -13.10 2.71 2.93
CA ALA A 54 -11.83 3.40 2.92
C ALA A 54 -10.71 2.47 3.40
N ALA A 55 -9.69 2.33 2.58
CA ALA A 55 -8.45 1.62 2.82
C ALA A 55 -7.31 2.64 2.68
N ALA A 56 -6.42 2.65 3.66
CA ALA A 56 -5.23 3.47 3.66
C ALA A 56 -4.03 2.64 4.14
N LEU A 57 -2.87 2.92 3.54
CA LEU A 57 -1.59 2.38 3.91
C LEU A 57 -0.64 3.55 4.11
N ASP A 58 -0.03 3.66 5.28
CA ASP A 58 1.06 4.60 5.55
C ASP A 58 2.36 3.82 5.77
N LEU A 59 3.41 4.18 5.03
CA LEU A 59 4.73 3.62 5.22
C LEU A 59 5.51 4.40 6.28
N PRO A 60 6.39 3.74 7.05
CA PRO A 60 7.25 4.41 8.01
C PRO A 60 8.07 5.53 7.35
N PRO A 61 8.36 6.63 8.08
CA PRO A 61 9.24 7.67 7.57
C PRO A 61 10.62 7.11 7.22
N VAL A 62 11.17 7.56 6.10
CA VAL A 62 12.47 7.11 5.60
C VAL A 62 13.40 8.29 5.30
N ALA A 63 14.63 8.21 5.81
CA ALA A 63 15.72 9.06 5.33
C ALA A 63 16.33 8.41 4.09
N LEU A 64 16.28 9.12 2.96
CA LEU A 64 16.77 8.59 1.67
C LEU A 64 18.28 8.82 1.48
N ASP A 65 18.87 9.76 2.22
CA ASP A 65 20.30 9.99 2.36
C ASP A 65 20.57 10.36 3.83
N GLU A 66 21.65 9.84 4.41
CA GLU A 66 22.01 10.06 5.82
C GLU A 66 22.62 11.43 6.09
N THR A 67 23.17 12.07 5.06
CA THR A 67 24.06 13.22 5.17
C THR A 67 23.46 14.48 4.57
N ALA A 68 22.67 14.35 3.51
CA ALA A 68 22.16 15.48 2.73
C ALA A 68 20.63 15.49 2.66
N ALA A 69 20.08 16.65 2.34
CA ALA A 69 18.69 16.72 1.92
C ALA A 69 18.54 16.05 0.54
N THR A 70 17.38 15.47 0.32
CA THR A 70 17.04 14.80 -0.94
C THR A 70 15.82 15.43 -1.55
N ARG A 71 15.59 15.10 -2.82
CA ARG A 71 14.37 15.41 -3.55
C ARG A 71 13.83 14.18 -4.22
N VAL A 72 12.59 13.83 -3.92
CA VAL A 72 11.85 12.79 -4.65
C VAL A 72 11.51 13.31 -6.05
N ARG A 73 11.80 12.51 -7.08
CA ARG A 73 11.54 12.79 -8.49
C ARG A 73 10.38 11.99 -9.03
N ASP A 74 10.30 10.74 -8.61
CA ASP A 74 9.26 9.83 -9.01
C ASP A 74 8.92 8.86 -7.89
N ILE A 75 7.67 8.44 -7.88
CA ILE A 75 7.20 7.28 -7.12
C ILE A 75 7.07 6.13 -8.12
N ARG A 76 7.66 4.99 -7.77
CA ARG A 76 7.52 3.73 -8.52
C ARG A 76 6.48 2.90 -7.79
N LEU A 77 5.45 2.50 -8.51
CA LEU A 77 4.38 1.65 -8.01
C LEU A 77 4.27 0.43 -8.92
N ARG A 78 4.18 -0.75 -8.32
CA ARG A 78 3.85 -2.00 -9.01
C ARG A 78 2.59 -2.58 -8.41
N GLY A 79 1.64 -2.93 -9.28
CA GLY A 79 0.36 -3.53 -8.90
C GLY A 79 -0.81 -2.94 -9.69
N THR A 80 -2.01 -2.97 -9.11
CA THR A 80 -3.23 -2.40 -9.70
C THR A 80 -3.70 -1.20 -8.90
N CYS A 81 -4.18 -0.19 -9.59
CA CYS A 81 -4.92 0.91 -9.00
C CYS A 81 -6.17 1.14 -9.84
N GLN A 82 -7.27 1.49 -9.19
CA GLN A 82 -8.45 2.03 -9.85
C GLN A 82 -8.47 3.55 -9.73
N ASP A 83 -9.24 4.19 -10.62
CA ASP A 83 -9.51 5.63 -10.53
C ASP A 83 -10.08 5.96 -9.15
N GLY A 84 -9.49 6.95 -8.48
CA GLY A 84 -9.81 7.29 -7.09
C GLY A 84 -8.70 6.93 -6.09
N THR A 85 -7.72 6.10 -6.48
CA THR A 85 -6.55 5.82 -5.65
C THR A 85 -5.67 7.06 -5.59
N THR A 86 -5.18 7.43 -4.41
CA THR A 86 -4.36 8.62 -4.18
C THR A 86 -3.08 8.25 -3.44
N ILE A 87 -1.94 8.74 -3.92
CA ILE A 87 -0.69 8.69 -3.18
C ILE A 87 -0.52 9.96 -2.34
N LEU A 88 -0.17 9.78 -1.09
CA LEU A 88 0.20 10.82 -0.14
C LEU A 88 1.72 10.83 -0.01
N LEU A 89 2.36 11.92 -0.38
CA LEU A 89 3.79 12.12 -0.17
C LEU A 89 4.00 13.20 0.88
N GLY A 90 4.69 12.88 1.96
CA GLY A 90 5.08 13.82 3.00
C GLY A 90 6.58 14.06 3.04
N VAL A 91 6.96 15.21 3.60
CA VAL A 91 8.35 15.64 3.79
C VAL A 91 8.49 16.30 5.17
N ASP A 92 9.50 15.87 5.93
CA ASP A 92 9.86 16.41 7.25
C ASP A 92 8.66 16.60 8.20
N GLY A 93 7.72 15.64 8.18
CA GLY A 93 6.53 15.62 9.03
C GLY A 93 5.30 16.36 8.49
N GLY A 94 5.40 17.02 7.33
CA GLY A 94 4.28 17.69 6.66
C GLY A 94 3.82 16.97 5.40
N LEU A 95 2.52 17.09 5.06
CA LEU A 95 2.02 16.63 3.77
C LEU A 95 2.56 17.52 2.65
N ALA A 96 3.33 16.95 1.74
CA ALA A 96 3.90 17.68 0.62
C ALA A 96 2.96 17.65 -0.59
N ARG A 97 2.42 16.47 -0.95
CA ARG A 97 1.60 16.28 -2.15
C ARG A 97 0.54 15.18 -1.99
N ARG A 98 -0.58 15.37 -2.68
CA ARG A 98 -1.57 14.34 -2.98
C ARG A 98 -1.56 14.11 -4.49
N ILE A 99 -1.38 12.87 -4.91
CA ILE A 99 -1.25 12.52 -6.33
C ILE A 99 -2.34 11.50 -6.66
N SER A 100 -3.36 11.92 -7.40
CA SER A 100 -4.39 11.02 -7.91
C SER A 100 -3.80 10.09 -8.97
N LEU A 101 -4.05 8.81 -8.82
CA LEU A 101 -3.69 7.79 -9.79
C LEU A 101 -4.86 7.53 -10.73
N GLY A 102 -4.53 7.32 -12.00
CA GLY A 102 -5.45 6.71 -12.95
C GLY A 102 -5.41 5.19 -12.83
N SER A 103 -6.39 4.55 -13.45
CA SER A 103 -6.48 3.10 -13.51
C SER A 103 -5.25 2.46 -14.17
N THR A 104 -4.73 1.41 -13.56
CA THR A 104 -3.60 0.62 -14.09
C THR A 104 -4.04 -0.82 -14.39
N LYS A 105 -3.33 -1.47 -15.32
CA LYS A 105 -3.55 -2.88 -15.62
C LYS A 105 -2.96 -3.78 -14.50
N PRO A 106 -3.51 -4.99 -14.29
CA PRO A 106 -2.90 -6.02 -13.43
C PRO A 106 -1.41 -6.25 -13.70
N GLY A 107 -0.62 -6.26 -12.62
CA GLY A 107 0.85 -6.37 -12.68
C GLY A 107 1.55 -5.17 -13.32
N GLY A 108 0.85 -4.04 -13.49
CA GLY A 108 1.37 -2.85 -14.12
C GLY A 108 2.45 -2.18 -13.27
N GLU A 109 3.48 -1.65 -13.92
CA GLU A 109 4.44 -0.74 -13.31
C GLU A 109 4.14 0.69 -13.74
N ALA A 110 4.00 1.58 -12.75
CA ALA A 110 3.80 2.99 -12.95
C ALA A 110 4.97 3.78 -12.37
N ARG A 111 5.47 4.74 -13.16
CA ARG A 111 6.40 5.76 -12.70
C ARG A 111 5.69 7.09 -12.65
N ILE A 112 5.39 7.55 -11.45
CA ILE A 112 4.57 8.73 -11.20
C ILE A 112 5.50 9.92 -10.94
N PRO A 113 5.59 10.90 -11.85
CA PRO A 113 6.45 12.07 -11.64
C PRO A 113 5.90 12.93 -10.51
N VAL A 114 6.75 13.25 -9.54
CA VAL A 114 6.41 14.10 -8.38
C VAL A 114 6.65 15.58 -8.68
N GLY A 115 7.50 15.87 -9.67
CA GLY A 115 7.87 17.23 -10.06
C GLY A 115 9.25 17.63 -9.53
N ARG A 116 9.48 18.94 -9.42
CA ARG A 116 10.79 19.49 -9.01
C ARG A 116 10.77 20.19 -7.66
N ASP A 117 9.62 20.32 -7.02
CA ASP A 117 9.49 21.02 -5.74
C ASP A 117 9.36 20.01 -4.60
N GLY A 118 9.84 20.39 -3.43
CA GLY A 118 10.04 19.49 -2.31
C GLY A 118 11.53 19.20 -2.12
N GLU A 119 12.01 19.50 -0.92
CA GLU A 119 13.35 19.22 -0.45
C GLU A 119 13.20 18.89 1.04
N GLY A 120 13.84 17.81 1.48
CA GLY A 120 13.80 17.42 2.87
C GLY A 120 14.68 16.23 3.19
N ARG A 121 14.73 15.87 4.46
CA ARG A 121 15.58 14.78 4.96
C ARG A 121 14.81 13.50 5.18
N VAL A 122 13.57 13.62 5.66
CA VAL A 122 12.71 12.49 5.98
C VAL A 122 11.47 12.54 5.10
N TRP A 123 11.17 11.43 4.45
CA TRP A 123 10.03 11.29 3.55
C TRP A 123 9.03 10.28 4.08
N THR A 124 7.75 10.56 3.92
CA THR A 124 6.67 9.60 4.18
C THR A 124 5.89 9.34 2.91
N LEU A 125 5.37 8.13 2.77
CA LEU A 125 4.62 7.72 1.60
C LEU A 125 3.41 6.92 2.07
N GLY A 126 2.23 7.31 1.59
CA GLY A 126 0.99 6.61 1.86
C GLY A 126 0.17 6.42 0.60
N VAL A 127 -0.75 5.48 0.64
CA VAL A 127 -1.73 5.20 -0.41
C VAL A 127 -3.10 5.13 0.24
N GLU A 128 -4.07 5.84 -0.31
CA GLU A 128 -5.46 5.77 0.11
C GLU A 128 -6.35 5.49 -1.10
N ASN A 129 -7.46 4.79 -0.89
CA ASN A 129 -8.54 4.78 -1.87
C ASN A 129 -9.59 5.86 -1.54
N ARG A 130 -10.40 6.20 -2.53
CA ARG A 130 -11.58 7.04 -2.35
C ARG A 130 -12.78 6.30 -2.92
N ASP A 131 -13.94 6.46 -2.28
CA ASP A 131 -15.22 5.93 -2.75
C ASP A 131 -15.20 4.42 -3.04
N GLY A 132 -14.39 3.67 -2.29
CA GLY A 132 -14.33 2.21 -2.37
C GLY A 132 -13.55 1.70 -3.58
N CYS A 133 -12.78 2.55 -4.28
CA CYS A 133 -11.94 2.07 -5.38
C CYS A 133 -10.89 1.06 -4.87
N GLY A 134 -10.63 0.03 -5.66
CA GLY A 134 -9.67 -1.02 -5.32
C GLY A 134 -8.25 -0.68 -5.73
N PHE A 135 -7.28 -1.16 -4.96
CA PHE A 135 -5.88 -1.22 -5.37
C PHE A 135 -5.21 -2.50 -4.85
N THR A 136 -4.17 -2.95 -5.54
CA THR A 136 -3.27 -4.00 -5.09
C THR A 136 -1.84 -3.48 -5.20
N LEU A 137 -1.06 -3.62 -4.14
CA LEU A 137 0.33 -3.13 -4.09
C LEU A 137 1.29 -4.31 -4.01
N GLU A 138 2.13 -4.45 -5.03
CA GLU A 138 3.21 -5.44 -5.10
C GLU A 138 4.58 -4.81 -4.86
N GLY A 139 4.69 -3.49 -5.03
CA GLY A 139 5.93 -2.75 -4.84
C GLY A 139 5.70 -1.24 -4.80
N LEU A 140 6.42 -0.58 -3.90
CA LEU A 140 6.43 0.87 -3.77
C LEU A 140 7.87 1.34 -3.55
N GLY A 141 8.27 2.40 -4.24
CA GLY A 141 9.63 2.93 -4.14
C GLY A 141 9.71 4.41 -4.49
N LEU A 142 10.74 5.07 -3.96
CA LEU A 142 11.03 6.48 -4.21
C LEU A 142 12.29 6.63 -5.05
N GLY A 143 12.13 7.13 -6.27
CA GLY A 143 13.23 7.66 -7.05
C GLY A 143 13.60 9.04 -6.51
N HIS A 144 14.85 9.21 -6.05
CA HIS A 144 15.30 10.46 -5.45
C HIS A 144 16.65 10.92 -6.01
N VAL A 145 16.95 12.19 -5.79
CA VAL A 145 18.28 12.77 -6.00
C VAL A 145 18.76 13.40 -4.71
N ARG A 146 20.05 13.26 -4.44
CA ARG A 146 20.76 14.02 -3.41
C ARG A 146 20.87 15.47 -3.85
N LEU A 147 20.61 16.40 -2.93
CA LEU A 147 20.81 17.83 -3.14
C LEU A 147 22.11 18.22 -2.44
N ASP A 148 23.23 18.07 -3.14
CA ASP A 148 24.52 18.57 -2.68
C ASP A 148 24.78 19.93 -3.35
N ARG A 149 25.04 20.97 -2.56
CA ARG A 149 25.55 22.24 -3.08
C ARG A 149 27.07 22.13 -3.14
N ARG A 150 27.58 21.53 -4.21
CA ARG A 150 28.96 21.71 -4.64
C ARG A 150 28.99 22.01 -6.13
#